data_AF-A0A4R2K077-F1
#
_entry.id   AF-A0A4R2K077-F1
#
_cell.length_a   1.000
_cell.length_b   1.000
_cell.length_c   1.000
_cell.angle_alpha   90.00
_cell.angle_beta   90.00
_cell.angle_gamma   90.00
#
_symmetry.space_group_name_H-M   'P 1'
#
loop_
_entity.id
_entity.type
_entity.pdbx_description
1 polymer ?
#
loop_
_entity_poly.entity_id
_entity_poly.type
_entity_poly.pdbx_seq_one_letter_code
_entity_poly.pdbx_strand_id
1 'polypeptide(L)'
;MSTPDRDMWLEGIAWRLDRLRFVPRDVLTDIVTDQGVCTSEYPHGEPPRWTGHDTVDRALATRLCARCPVQDECLELELRTAGEQTVGVWGALPQDDRRALYPHWRRRGDRAEDPTDPADGWEGVAP
;
A
#
# COMPACT_ATOMS: atom_id res chain seq x y z
N MET A 1 -13.25 -15.71 12.62
CA MET A 1 -13.12 -16.18 11.23
C MET A 1 -12.36 -17.49 11.27
N SER A 2 -12.84 -18.54 10.63
CA SER A 2 -12.10 -19.79 10.55
C SER A 2 -10.86 -19.58 9.67
N THR A 3 -9.81 -20.41 9.82
CA THR A 3 -8.61 -20.33 8.96
C THR A 3 -8.96 -20.40 7.46
N PRO A 4 -9.85 -21.30 7.00
CA PRO A 4 -10.23 -21.35 5.58
C PRO A 4 -10.93 -20.08 5.09
N ASP A 5 -11.83 -19.50 5.91
CA ASP A 5 -12.52 -18.25 5.57
C ASP A 5 -11.54 -17.08 5.44
N ARG A 6 -10.49 -17.08 6.27
CA ARG A 6 -9.41 -16.08 6.25
C ARG A 6 -8.56 -16.20 5.00
N ASP A 7 -8.12 -17.40 4.65
CA ASP A 7 -7.31 -17.61 3.45
C ASP A 7 -8.09 -17.21 2.18
N MET A 8 -9.37 -17.59 2.08
CA MET A 8 -10.22 -17.18 0.96
C MET A 8 -10.37 -15.65 0.85
N TRP A 9 -10.50 -14.96 1.99
CA TRP A 9 -10.58 -13.50 2.00
C TRP A 9 -9.27 -12.85 1.53
N LEU A 10 -8.11 -13.35 1.99
CA LEU A 10 -6.80 -12.87 1.59
C LEU A 10 -6.53 -13.14 0.09
N GLU A 11 -6.95 -14.30 -0.42
CA GLU A 11 -6.90 -14.60 -1.86
C GLU A 11 -7.77 -13.63 -2.65
N GLY A 12 -8.99 -13.35 -2.19
CA GLY A 12 -9.87 -12.36 -2.81
C GLY A 12 -9.24 -10.96 -2.87
N ILE A 13 -8.53 -10.56 -1.82
CA ILE A 13 -7.77 -9.30 -1.82
C ILE A 13 -6.65 -9.35 -2.87
N ALA A 14 -5.85 -10.43 -2.91
CA ALA A 14 -4.77 -10.57 -3.88
C ALA A 14 -5.28 -10.49 -5.33
N TRP A 15 -6.42 -11.11 -5.63
CA TRP A 15 -7.09 -11.03 -6.92
C TRP A 15 -7.53 -9.61 -7.27
N ARG A 16 -8.14 -8.89 -6.32
CA ARG A 16 -8.55 -7.49 -6.53
C ARG A 16 -7.36 -6.61 -6.88
N LEU A 17 -6.19 -6.83 -6.26
CA LEU A 17 -4.98 -6.04 -6.51
C LEU A 17 -4.36 -6.26 -7.90
N ASP A 18 -4.72 -7.34 -8.61
CA ASP A 18 -4.20 -7.56 -9.97
C ASP A 18 -4.60 -6.45 -10.95
N ARG A 19 -5.68 -5.71 -10.66
CA ARG A 19 -6.07 -4.53 -11.46
C ARG A 19 -4.97 -3.46 -11.50
N LEU A 20 -4.06 -3.46 -10.51
CA LEU A 20 -2.96 -2.52 -10.36
C LEU A 20 -1.61 -3.10 -10.82
N ARG A 21 -1.58 -4.35 -11.28
CA ARG A 21 -0.35 -5.11 -11.55
C ARG A 21 0.62 -4.39 -12.50
N PHE A 22 0.09 -3.66 -13.47
CA PHE A 22 0.87 -2.93 -14.47
C PHE A 22 0.90 -1.42 -14.24
N VAL A 23 0.36 -0.93 -13.13
CA VAL A 23 0.50 0.47 -12.72
C VAL A 23 1.92 0.64 -12.14
N PRO A 24 2.73 1.58 -12.67
CA PRO A 24 4.06 1.88 -12.12
C PRO A 24 4.03 2.30 -10.64
N ARG A 25 5.14 2.11 -9.91
CA ARG A 25 5.17 2.37 -8.46
C ARG A 25 5.18 3.87 -8.16
N ASP A 26 5.83 4.68 -8.98
CA ASP A 26 5.73 6.15 -8.92
C ASP A 26 4.27 6.64 -9.05
N VAL A 27 3.50 6.10 -10.00
CA VAL A 27 2.07 6.44 -10.17
C VAL A 27 1.25 6.03 -8.94
N LEU A 28 1.51 4.85 -8.37
CA LEU A 28 0.86 4.46 -7.11
C LEU A 28 1.23 5.41 -5.96
N THR A 29 2.49 5.86 -5.91
CA THR A 29 2.98 6.81 -4.90
C THR A 29 2.28 8.15 -5.01
N ASP A 30 2.13 8.67 -6.23
CA ASP A 30 1.43 9.93 -6.50
C ASP A 30 -0.04 9.84 -6.08
N ILE A 31 -0.74 8.78 -6.50
CA ILE A 31 -2.14 8.55 -6.15
C ILE A 31 -2.32 8.49 -4.63
N VAL A 32 -1.49 7.70 -3.94
CA VAL A 32 -1.61 7.52 -2.48
C VAL A 32 -1.30 8.81 -1.73
N THR A 33 -0.31 9.56 -2.18
CA THR A 33 0.09 10.81 -1.53
C THR A 33 -0.97 11.89 -1.72
N ASP A 34 -1.50 12.05 -2.93
CA ASP A 34 -2.46 13.08 -3.30
C ASP A 34 -3.88 12.79 -2.79
N GLN A 35 -4.33 11.53 -2.85
CA GLN A 35 -5.73 11.16 -2.60
C GLN A 35 -5.93 10.31 -1.33
N GLY A 36 -4.85 9.96 -0.62
CA GLY A 36 -4.92 9.20 0.61
C GLY A 36 -5.59 10.02 1.72
N VAL A 37 -6.70 9.55 2.29
CA VAL A 37 -7.36 10.34 3.36
C VAL A 37 -6.49 10.46 4.61
N CYS A 38 -5.65 9.45 4.89
CA CYS A 38 -4.63 9.65 5.92
C CYS A 38 -3.76 10.85 5.53
N THR A 39 -3.15 10.86 4.32
CA THR A 39 -2.24 11.91 3.74
C THR A 39 -2.89 13.25 3.36
N SER A 40 -4.22 13.32 3.25
CA SER A 40 -4.97 14.50 2.82
C SER A 40 -5.75 15.19 3.93
N GLU A 41 -5.79 14.66 5.16
CA GLU A 41 -6.17 15.46 6.35
C GLU A 41 -5.07 16.51 6.70
N TYR A 42 -4.07 16.64 5.83
CA TYR A 42 -2.87 17.46 5.97
C TYR A 42 -2.88 18.88 5.36
N PRO A 43 -3.80 19.37 4.50
CA PRO A 43 -3.61 20.69 3.90
C PRO A 43 -3.87 21.85 4.87
N HIS A 44 -4.59 21.67 6.00
CA HIS A 44 -4.91 22.76 6.94
C HIS A 44 -4.99 22.37 8.44
N GLY A 45 -4.38 21.27 8.90
CA GLY A 45 -4.50 20.79 10.29
C GLY A 45 -3.26 20.11 10.88
N GLU A 46 -3.30 19.87 12.20
CA GLU A 46 -2.33 19.02 12.91
C GLU A 46 -2.49 17.57 12.41
N PRO A 47 -1.38 16.81 12.20
CA PRO A 47 -1.48 15.40 11.85
C PRO A 47 -2.47 14.66 12.75
N PRO A 48 -3.14 13.60 12.26
CA PRO A 48 -3.81 12.67 13.15
C PRO A 48 -2.82 12.31 14.25
N ARG A 49 -3.18 12.65 15.50
CA ARG A 49 -2.28 12.45 16.64
C ARG A 49 -2.13 10.95 16.85
N TRP A 50 -1.11 10.38 16.23
CA TRP A 50 -0.63 9.06 16.54
C TRP A 50 -0.12 9.12 17.97
N THR A 51 -0.78 8.36 18.81
CA THR A 51 -0.58 8.38 20.25
C THR A 51 0.55 7.45 20.66
N GLY A 52 1.00 6.56 19.76
CA GLY A 52 1.90 5.45 20.09
C GLY A 52 1.20 4.32 20.84
N HIS A 53 -0.10 4.48 21.14
CA HIS A 53 -0.92 3.46 21.76
C HIS A 53 -1.64 2.66 20.66
N ASP A 54 -1.25 1.40 20.52
CA ASP A 54 -1.71 0.48 19.47
C ASP A 54 -3.23 0.47 19.28
N THR A 55 -4.01 0.49 20.36
CA THR A 55 -5.47 0.45 20.29
C THR A 55 -6.08 1.74 19.74
N VAL A 56 -5.58 2.89 20.16
CA VAL A 56 -6.07 4.21 19.73
C VAL A 56 -5.68 4.46 18.27
N ASP A 57 -4.44 4.13 17.93
CA ASP A 57 -3.91 4.33 16.59
C ASP A 57 -4.58 3.38 15.59
N ARG A 58 -4.86 2.12 15.97
CA ARG A 58 -5.65 1.19 15.14
C ARG A 58 -7.08 1.67 14.93
N ALA A 59 -7.72 2.24 15.96
CA ALA A 59 -9.08 2.78 15.84
C ALA A 59 -9.13 4.03 14.94
N LEU A 60 -8.09 4.88 15.00
CA LEU A 60 -7.94 6.01 14.10
C LEU A 60 -7.73 5.55 12.65
N ALA A 61 -6.80 4.62 12.43
CA ALA A 61 -6.53 4.06 11.11
C ALA A 61 -7.77 3.40 10.50
N THR A 62 -8.54 2.65 11.30
CA THR A 62 -9.82 2.04 10.85
C THR A 62 -10.77 3.09 10.31
N ARG A 63 -10.95 4.22 11.02
CA ARG A 63 -11.83 5.31 10.59
C ARG A 63 -11.33 6.02 9.33
N LEU A 64 -10.03 6.27 9.24
CA LEU A 64 -9.43 6.93 8.08
C LEU A 64 -9.51 6.03 6.84
N CYS A 65 -9.10 4.78 6.96
CA CYS A 65 -9.12 3.85 5.84
C CYS A 65 -10.55 3.58 5.34
N ALA A 66 -11.55 3.45 6.23
CA ALA A 66 -12.95 3.18 5.84
C ALA A 66 -13.55 4.19 4.85
N ARG A 67 -13.02 5.42 4.79
CA ARG A 67 -13.45 6.47 3.84
C ARG A 67 -12.42 6.80 2.77
N CYS A 68 -11.25 6.13 2.78
CA CYS A 68 -10.17 6.41 1.85
C CYS A 68 -10.48 5.84 0.45
N PRO A 69 -10.40 6.65 -0.62
CA PRO A 69 -10.72 6.19 -1.98
C PRO A 69 -9.64 5.30 -2.59
N VAL A 70 -8.42 5.31 -2.03
CA VAL A 70 -7.22 4.69 -2.61
C VAL A 70 -6.66 3.53 -1.78
N GLN A 71 -7.54 2.74 -1.17
CA GLN A 71 -7.13 1.63 -0.30
C GLN A 71 -6.30 0.58 -1.05
N ASP A 72 -6.68 0.25 -2.28
CA ASP A 72 -6.01 -0.80 -3.07
C ASP A 72 -4.64 -0.32 -3.54
N GLU A 73 -4.56 0.93 -3.98
CA GLU A 73 -3.34 1.57 -4.43
C GLU A 73 -2.35 1.70 -3.27
N CYS A 74 -2.85 2.07 -2.08
CA CYS A 74 -2.07 2.09 -0.84
C CYS A 74 -1.55 0.69 -0.46
N LEU A 75 -2.40 -0.33 -0.55
CA LEU A 75 -2.01 -1.70 -0.21
C LEU A 75 -1.02 -2.27 -1.24
N GLU A 76 -1.24 -2.06 -2.52
CA GLU A 76 -0.34 -2.50 -3.59
C GLU A 76 1.03 -1.83 -3.46
N LEU A 77 1.05 -0.51 -3.24
CA LEU A 77 2.28 0.26 -3.04
C LEU A 77 3.08 -0.31 -1.87
N GLU A 78 2.42 -0.49 -0.72
CA GLU A 78 3.06 -1.03 0.48
C GLU A 78 3.64 -2.44 0.26
N LEU A 79 2.89 -3.31 -0.44
CA LEU A 79 3.35 -4.67 -0.72
C LEU A 79 4.58 -4.69 -1.67
N ARG A 80 4.71 -3.70 -2.56
CA ARG A 80 5.89 -3.55 -3.45
C ARG A 80 7.11 -2.94 -2.75
N THR A 81 6.91 -2.03 -1.80
CA THR A 81 8.02 -1.28 -1.18
C THR A 81 8.62 -2.00 0.01
N ALA A 82 7.79 -2.39 0.99
CA ALA A 82 8.26 -2.97 2.24
C ALA A 82 7.62 -4.32 2.57
N GLY A 83 6.55 -4.70 1.86
CA GLY A 83 5.94 -6.01 1.97
C GLY A 83 5.43 -6.30 3.39
N GLU A 84 6.09 -7.23 4.06
CA GLU A 84 5.72 -7.72 5.38
C GLU A 84 6.40 -6.98 6.56
N GLN A 85 7.35 -6.08 6.24
CA GLN A 85 8.34 -5.55 7.19
C GLN A 85 7.89 -4.27 7.92
N THR A 86 6.90 -3.56 7.40
CA THR A 86 6.34 -2.36 8.06
C THR A 86 5.42 -2.70 9.22
N VAL A 87 5.18 -1.71 10.07
CA VAL A 87 4.18 -1.75 11.14
C VAL A 87 2.95 -0.92 10.77
N GLY A 88 1.85 -1.12 11.49
CA GLY A 88 0.63 -0.33 11.31
C GLY A 88 -0.30 -0.84 10.20
N VAL A 89 -1.26 0.02 9.84
CA VAL A 89 -2.37 -0.28 8.93
C VAL A 89 -2.12 0.39 7.58
N TRP A 90 -2.22 -0.37 6.51
CA TRP A 90 -2.00 0.09 5.13
C TRP A 90 -3.11 -0.46 4.24
N GLY A 91 -3.76 0.41 3.46
CA GLY A 91 -4.90 0.01 2.62
C GLY A 91 -6.00 -0.75 3.38
N ALA A 92 -6.38 -0.25 4.56
CA ALA A 92 -7.32 -0.90 5.49
C ALA A 92 -6.88 -2.26 6.07
N LEU A 93 -5.62 -2.68 5.85
CA LEU A 93 -5.13 -3.97 6.34
C LEU A 93 -4.13 -3.81 7.49
N PRO A 94 -4.40 -4.40 8.68
CA PRO A 94 -3.44 -4.40 9.78
C PRO A 94 -2.22 -5.27 9.45
N GLN A 95 -1.13 -5.05 10.17
CA GLN A 95 0.16 -5.73 9.97
C GLN A 95 0.02 -7.25 9.84
N ASP A 96 -0.68 -7.93 10.74
CA ASP A 96 -0.77 -9.40 10.72
C ASP A 96 -1.50 -9.93 9.47
N ASP A 97 -2.56 -9.25 9.05
CA ASP A 97 -3.31 -9.63 7.85
C ASP A 97 -2.53 -9.26 6.57
N ARG A 98 -1.76 -8.17 6.59
CA ARG A 98 -0.83 -7.83 5.49
C ARG A 98 0.28 -8.85 5.35
N ARG A 99 0.86 -9.32 6.45
CA ARG A 99 1.85 -10.41 6.47
C ARG A 99 1.27 -11.70 5.91
N ALA A 100 0.04 -12.03 6.30
CA ALA A 100 -0.66 -13.19 5.77
C ALA A 100 -1.02 -13.04 4.28
N LEU A 101 -1.34 -11.83 3.82
CA LEU A 101 -1.64 -11.53 2.41
C LEU A 101 -0.42 -11.66 1.49
N TYR A 102 0.76 -11.22 1.95
CA TYR A 102 1.99 -11.15 1.15
C TYR A 102 2.30 -12.41 0.32
N PRO A 103 2.25 -13.65 0.86
CA PRO A 103 2.46 -14.86 0.06
C PRO A 103 1.39 -15.09 -1.03
N HIS A 104 0.11 -14.76 -0.79
CA HIS A 104 -0.92 -14.88 -1.83
C HIS A 104 -0.70 -13.85 -2.95
N TRP A 105 -0.34 -12.63 -2.57
CA TRP A 105 0.00 -11.55 -3.49
C TRP A 105 1.23 -11.89 -4.35
N ARG A 106 2.30 -12.44 -3.76
CA ARG A 106 3.52 -12.87 -4.46
C ARG A 106 3.24 -13.93 -5.54
N ARG A 107 2.28 -14.84 -5.30
CA ARG A 107 1.90 -15.89 -6.26
C ARG A 107 1.16 -15.35 -7.49
N ARG A 108 0.70 -14.09 -7.48
CA ARG A 108 0.03 -13.46 -8.63
C ARG A 108 0.99 -13.12 -9.79
N GLY A 109 2.31 -13.20 -9.56
CA GLY A 109 3.36 -12.99 -10.56
C GLY A 109 3.94 -11.57 -10.59
N ASP A 110 4.72 -11.26 -11.62
CA ASP A 110 5.50 -10.02 -11.70
C ASP A 110 4.64 -8.76 -11.75
N ARG A 111 5.19 -7.64 -11.29
CA ARG A 111 4.53 -6.32 -11.27
C ARG A 111 5.36 -5.31 -12.04
N ALA A 112 4.73 -4.21 -12.45
CA ALA A 112 5.48 -3.10 -13.03
C ALA A 112 6.50 -2.58 -12.01
N GLU A 113 7.77 -2.69 -12.39
CA GLU A 113 8.87 -1.92 -11.80
C GLU A 113 8.83 -0.50 -12.36
N ASP A 114 9.45 0.45 -11.66
CA ASP A 114 9.54 1.82 -12.17
C ASP A 114 10.37 1.85 -13.46
N PRO A 115 9.89 2.52 -14.53
CA PRO A 115 10.77 2.87 -15.64
C PRO A 115 11.87 3.79 -15.10
N THR A 116 13.12 3.34 -15.27
CA THR A 116 14.41 4.04 -15.07
C THR A 116 14.94 4.23 -13.63
N ASP A 117 15.88 3.36 -13.27
CA ASP A 117 17.20 3.83 -12.81
C ASP A 117 18.03 4.16 -14.07
N PRO A 118 18.52 5.41 -14.27
CA PRO A 118 19.39 5.76 -15.39
C PRO A 118 20.83 5.20 -15.29
N ALA A 119 21.05 4.08 -14.62
CA ALA A 119 22.35 3.43 -14.56
C ALA A 119 22.85 2.88 -15.92
N ASP A 120 21.98 2.80 -16.94
CA ASP A 120 22.36 2.47 -18.31
C ASP A 120 22.12 3.67 -19.26
N GLY A 121 23.15 4.49 -19.46
CA GLY A 121 23.27 5.32 -20.66
C GLY A 121 23.03 6.82 -20.51
N TRP A 122 23.92 7.52 -19.81
CA TRP A 122 24.27 8.89 -20.19
C TRP A 122 25.53 8.85 -21.08
N GLU A 123 25.37 8.53 -22.36
CA GLU A 123 26.43 8.79 -23.34
C GLU A 123 26.35 10.27 -23.75
N GLY A 124 27.32 11.03 -23.25
CA GLY A 124 27.82 12.32 -23.74
C GLY A 124 26.92 13.18 -24.61
N VAL A 125 26.51 14.33 -24.06
CA VAL A 125 26.23 15.53 -24.87
C VAL A 125 27.33 16.55 -24.61
N ALA A 126 28.30 16.59 -25.54
CA ALA A 126 29.07 17.79 -25.85
C ALA A 126 28.67 18.22 -27.27
N PRO A 127 28.39 19.51 -27.47
CA PRO A 127 29.40 20.30 -28.18
C PRO A 127 29.97 21.45 -27.35
#